data_AF-A0A5S4F8L8-F1
#
_entry.id   AF-A0A5S4F8L8-F1
#
_cell.length_a   1.000
_cell.length_b   1.000
_cell.length_c   1.000
_cell.angle_alpha   90.00
_cell.angle_beta   90.00
_cell.angle_gamma   90.00
#
_symmetry.space_group_name_H-M   'P 1'
#
loop_
_entity.id
_entity.type
_entity.pdbx_description
1 polymer ?
#
loop_
_entity_poly.entity_id
_entity_poly.type
_entity_poly.pdbx_seq_one_letter_code
_entity_poly.pdbx_strand_id
1 'polypeptide(L)'
;MTAAGVGLAASTREECLYCPTPAETPHERFEWEVRIASAHGEALGACGSSAFQATAMDELRKAMRGMPRDVSMRGGIALMVYDFGAGDDGWSKREIFRAYVDPAGSVRFERVVK
;
A
#
# COMPACT_ATOMS: atom_id res chain seq x y z
N MET A 1 -23.71 54.95 -13.01
CA MET A 1 -22.89 54.10 -13.91
C MET A 1 -21.98 53.24 -13.03
N THR A 2 -22.02 51.93 -13.29
CA THR A 2 -21.05 50.87 -12.92
C THR A 2 -20.72 50.59 -11.44
N ALA A 3 -21.08 49.36 -11.04
CA ALA A 3 -20.65 48.62 -9.85
C ALA A 3 -19.21 48.11 -9.97
N ALA A 4 -18.57 47.77 -8.83
CA ALA A 4 -17.93 46.47 -8.61
C ALA A 4 -17.25 46.38 -7.22
N GLY A 5 -17.70 45.39 -6.44
CA GLY A 5 -16.88 44.48 -5.63
C GLY A 5 -15.84 45.03 -4.66
N VAL A 6 -16.17 45.05 -3.37
CA VAL A 6 -15.19 44.92 -2.30
C VAL A 6 -14.62 43.50 -2.36
N GLY A 7 -13.43 43.37 -2.92
CA GLY A 7 -12.66 42.14 -2.94
C GLY A 7 -11.18 42.49 -2.79
N LEU A 8 -10.64 42.23 -1.60
CA LEU A 8 -9.33 41.61 -1.36
C LEU A 8 -9.07 41.78 0.15
N ALA A 9 -9.41 40.75 0.91
CA ALA A 9 -8.79 40.55 2.21
C ALA A 9 -7.29 40.34 1.95
N ALA A 10 -6.52 41.38 2.16
CA ALA A 10 -5.08 41.29 2.32
C ALA A 10 -4.82 40.58 3.65
N SER A 11 -4.82 39.24 3.63
CA SER A 11 -4.20 38.47 4.70
C SER A 11 -2.82 38.09 4.22
N THR A 12 -1.87 38.81 4.79
CA THR A 12 -0.44 38.69 4.60
C THR A 12 0.02 37.27 4.81
N ARG A 13 0.74 36.80 3.80
CA ARG A 13 1.50 35.56 3.72
C ARG A 13 2.53 35.52 4.84
N GLU A 14 2.11 35.09 6.03
CA GLU A 14 3.03 34.77 7.12
C GLU A 14 3.80 33.49 6.73
N GLU A 15 5.09 33.72 6.47
CA GLU A 15 6.20 32.79 6.52
C GLU A 15 5.91 31.48 7.27
N CYS A 16 5.60 30.41 6.52
CA CYS A 16 5.86 29.04 6.96
C CYS A 16 7.38 28.79 6.96
N LEU A 17 8.11 29.47 7.85
CA LEU A 17 9.51 29.21 8.18
C LEU A 17 9.59 27.97 9.08
N TYR A 18 9.20 26.80 8.52
CA TYR A 18 9.57 25.43 8.91
C TYR A 18 8.50 24.49 8.34
N CYS A 19 8.66 24.09 7.09
CA CYS A 19 8.19 22.77 6.69
C CYS A 19 9.44 21.89 6.66
N PRO A 20 9.81 21.19 7.75
CA PRO A 20 10.69 20.05 7.57
C PRO A 20 9.91 19.11 6.65
N THR A 21 10.45 18.89 5.47
CA THR A 21 10.07 17.81 4.57
C THR A 21 9.68 16.57 5.40
N PRO A 22 8.58 15.86 5.11
CA PRO A 22 8.41 14.53 5.65
C PRO A 22 9.40 13.63 4.88
N ALA A 23 10.67 13.70 5.23
CA ALA A 23 11.71 12.78 4.80
C ALA A 23 12.02 11.77 5.93
N GLU A 24 11.06 11.56 6.84
CA GLU A 24 11.00 10.29 7.55
C GLU A 24 10.56 9.25 6.52
N THR A 25 11.53 8.49 6.02
CA THR A 25 11.21 7.23 5.32
C THR A 25 10.34 6.45 6.29
N PRO A 26 9.08 6.11 5.94
CA PRO A 26 8.21 5.49 6.91
C PRO A 26 8.88 4.22 7.41
N HIS A 27 9.10 4.15 8.73
CA HIS A 27 9.70 3.01 9.42
C HIS A 27 8.91 1.71 9.18
N GLU A 28 7.70 1.83 8.63
CA GLU A 28 6.82 0.76 8.26
C GLU A 28 6.36 0.92 6.81
N ARG A 29 6.38 -0.16 6.03
CA ARG A 29 5.71 -0.24 4.72
C ARG A 29 5.01 -1.57 4.55
N PHE A 30 4.00 -1.58 3.69
CA PHE A 30 3.21 -2.75 3.34
C PHE A 30 3.58 -3.18 1.93
N GLU A 31 4.23 -4.32 1.81
CA GLU A 31 4.47 -4.97 0.53
C GLU A 31 3.29 -5.88 0.20
N TRP A 32 2.87 -5.89 -1.06
CA TRP A 32 1.84 -6.79 -1.56
C TRP A 32 2.31 -7.49 -2.83
N GLU A 33 1.84 -8.71 -3.04
CA GLU A 33 2.18 -9.50 -4.22
C GLU A 33 1.07 -10.47 -4.59
N VAL A 34 0.96 -10.76 -5.88
CA VAL A 34 0.15 -11.85 -6.44
C VAL A 34 1.08 -12.99 -6.78
N ARG A 35 0.81 -14.18 -6.26
CA ARG A 35 1.45 -15.44 -6.64
C ARG A 35 0.51 -16.23 -7.53
N ILE A 36 1.01 -16.67 -8.67
CA ILE A 36 0.25 -17.35 -9.70
C ILE A 36 0.71 -18.81 -9.74
N ALA A 37 -0.21 -19.75 -9.60
CA ALA A 37 0.13 -21.16 -9.76
C ALA A 37 0.44 -21.45 -11.23
N SER A 38 1.57 -22.09 -11.47
CA SER A 38 2.05 -22.51 -12.78
C SER A 38 2.43 -24.00 -12.76
N ALA A 39 2.65 -24.59 -13.95
CA ALA A 39 3.09 -25.98 -14.06
C ALA A 39 4.43 -26.26 -13.37
N HIS A 40 5.24 -25.23 -13.11
CA HIS A 40 6.57 -25.33 -12.49
C HIS A 40 6.59 -24.86 -11.02
N GLY A 41 5.43 -24.60 -10.41
CA GLY A 41 5.31 -24.06 -9.05
C GLY A 41 4.66 -22.68 -9.04
N GLU A 42 4.97 -21.86 -8.04
CA GLU A 42 4.42 -20.50 -7.94
C GLU A 42 5.30 -19.50 -8.71
N ALA A 43 4.69 -18.74 -9.61
CA ALA A 43 5.29 -17.61 -10.30
C ALA A 43 4.86 -16.29 -9.65
N LEU A 44 5.76 -15.31 -9.63
CA LEU A 44 5.44 -13.97 -9.14
C LEU A 44 4.66 -13.20 -10.23
N GLY A 45 3.49 -12.69 -9.87
CA GLY A 45 2.68 -11.78 -10.66
C GLY A 45 2.95 -10.32 -10.30
N ALA A 46 1.91 -9.49 -10.35
CA ALA A 46 2.01 -8.10 -9.93
C ALA A 46 2.35 -7.97 -8.44
N CYS A 47 3.22 -7.02 -8.11
CA CYS A 47 3.60 -6.70 -6.74
C CYS A 47 3.85 -5.20 -6.58
N GLY A 48 3.86 -4.72 -5.35
CA GLY A 48 4.14 -3.33 -5.03
C GLY A 48 4.30 -3.08 -3.54
N SER A 49 4.52 -1.83 -3.18
CA SER A 49 4.63 -1.40 -1.78
C SER A 49 3.85 -0.11 -1.55
N SER A 50 3.32 0.06 -0.34
CA SER A 50 2.64 1.28 0.09
C SER A 50 2.98 1.61 1.54
N ALA A 51 2.90 2.88 1.92
CA ALA A 51 3.00 3.30 3.32
C ALA A 51 1.77 2.90 4.15
N PHE A 52 0.62 2.64 3.51
CA PHE A 52 -0.64 2.36 4.21
C PHE A 52 -1.20 0.98 3.89
N GLN A 53 -1.64 0.26 4.93
CA GLN A 53 -2.23 -1.08 4.80
C GLN A 53 -3.44 -1.07 3.85
N ALA A 54 -4.37 -0.13 4.02
CA ALA A 54 -5.59 -0.05 3.22
C ALA A 54 -5.27 0.13 1.73
N THR A 55 -4.30 0.98 1.40
CA THR A 55 -3.84 1.19 0.03
C THR A 55 -3.22 -0.07 -0.55
N ALA A 56 -2.36 -0.78 0.21
CA ALA A 56 -1.82 -2.06 -0.24
C ALA A 56 -2.91 -3.12 -0.49
N MET A 57 -3.93 -3.18 0.36
CA MET A 57 -5.10 -4.06 0.18
C MET A 57 -5.91 -3.70 -1.07
N ASP A 58 -6.11 -2.41 -1.34
CA ASP A 58 -6.85 -1.94 -2.51
C ASP A 58 -6.09 -2.22 -3.81
N GLU A 59 -4.79 -1.97 -3.84
CA GLU A 59 -3.93 -2.28 -5.00
C GLU A 59 -3.87 -3.79 -5.26
N LEU A 60 -3.70 -4.61 -4.21
CA LEU A 60 -3.77 -6.06 -4.36
C LEU A 60 -5.13 -6.52 -4.88
N ARG A 61 -6.23 -5.94 -4.39
CA ARG A 61 -7.58 -6.25 -4.88
C ARG A 61 -7.74 -5.89 -6.36
N LYS A 62 -7.24 -4.74 -6.79
CA LYS A 62 -7.26 -4.33 -8.22
C LYS A 62 -6.44 -5.30 -9.06
N ALA A 63 -5.22 -5.62 -8.64
CA ALA A 63 -4.34 -6.54 -9.34
C ALA A 63 -4.98 -7.93 -9.51
N MET A 64 -5.49 -8.52 -8.43
CA MET A 64 -6.13 -9.83 -8.48
C MET A 64 -7.42 -9.85 -9.33
N ARG A 65 -8.21 -8.76 -9.33
CA ARG A 65 -9.40 -8.66 -10.19
C ARG A 65 -9.08 -8.47 -11.67
N GLY A 66 -7.91 -7.92 -11.99
CA GLY A 66 -7.44 -7.74 -13.37
C GLY A 66 -6.91 -9.03 -14.00
N MET A 67 -6.69 -10.07 -13.21
CA MET A 67 -6.17 -11.35 -13.69
C MET A 67 -7.28 -12.23 -14.31
N PRO A 68 -6.94 -13.12 -15.27
CA PRO A 68 -7.88 -14.09 -15.81
C PRO A 68 -8.44 -15.03 -14.72
N ARG A 69 -9.74 -15.36 -14.81
CA ARG A 69 -10.45 -16.16 -13.80
C ARG A 69 -10.09 -17.66 -13.82
N ASP A 70 -9.53 -18.14 -14.91
CA ASP A 70 -9.04 -19.50 -15.11
C ASP A 70 -7.66 -19.73 -14.47
N VAL A 71 -7.01 -18.66 -14.01
CA VAL A 71 -5.70 -18.74 -13.35
C VAL A 71 -5.90 -18.88 -11.85
N SER A 72 -5.34 -19.96 -11.28
CA SER A 72 -5.25 -20.11 -9.83
C SER A 72 -4.18 -19.15 -9.29
N MET A 73 -4.58 -18.24 -8.41
CA MET A 73 -3.71 -17.21 -7.84
C MET A 73 -4.01 -17.00 -6.35
N ARG A 74 -3.01 -16.48 -5.62
CA ARG A 74 -3.12 -16.06 -4.23
C ARG A 74 -2.44 -14.71 -4.07
N GLY A 75 -3.04 -13.82 -3.29
CA GLY A 75 -2.42 -12.57 -2.87
C GLY A 75 -1.78 -12.69 -1.49
N GLY A 76 -0.75 -11.90 -1.24
CA GLY A 76 -0.14 -11.76 0.08
C GLY A 76 0.12 -10.29 0.39
N ILE A 77 0.02 -9.93 1.67
CA ILE A 77 0.50 -8.64 2.19
C ILE A 77 1.44 -8.90 3.35
N ALA A 78 2.62 -8.31 3.27
CA ALA A 78 3.62 -8.33 4.31
C ALA A 78 3.86 -6.94 4.87
N LEU A 79 3.96 -6.89 6.20
CA LEU A 79 4.49 -5.76 6.93
C LEU A 79 6.01 -5.79 6.89
N MET A 80 6.59 -4.69 6.46
CA MET A 80 8.01 -4.42 6.52
C MET A 80 8.22 -3.37 7.60
N VAL A 81 8.93 -3.71 8.68
CA VAL A 81 9.29 -2.76 9.73
C VAL A 81 10.80 -2.65 9.75
N TYR A 82 11.31 -1.43 9.64
CA TYR A 82 12.71 -1.13 9.85
C TYR A 82 12.95 -1.06 11.36
N ASP A 83 13.71 -2.02 11.88
CA ASP A 83 14.09 -2.03 13.29
C ASP A 83 15.39 -1.25 13.45
N PHE A 84 15.39 -0.27 14.36
CA PHE A 84 16.56 0.52 14.72
C PHE A 84 16.90 0.21 16.18
N GLY A 85 18.04 -0.44 16.41
CA GLY A 85 18.38 -0.97 17.72
C GLY A 85 19.87 -1.25 17.91
N ALA A 86 20.24 -1.82 19.06
CA ALA A 86 21.64 -2.08 19.45
C ALA A 86 22.32 -3.26 18.71
N GLY A 87 21.82 -3.63 17.52
CA GLY A 87 22.30 -4.74 16.68
C GLY A 87 22.44 -4.33 15.22
N ASP A 88 22.41 -5.29 14.29
CA ASP A 88 22.41 -4.98 12.85
C ASP A 88 21.07 -4.37 12.43
N ASP A 89 21.11 -3.09 12.04
CA ASP A 89 19.97 -2.40 11.45
C ASP A 89 19.43 -3.18 10.25
N GLY A 90 18.10 -3.36 10.19
CA GLY A 90 17.53 -4.22 9.16
C GLY A 90 16.02 -4.13 9.01
N TRP A 91 15.57 -4.59 7.84
CA TRP A 91 14.16 -4.75 7.54
C TRP A 91 13.67 -6.11 8.01
N SER A 92 12.68 -6.11 8.90
CA SER A 92 11.93 -7.30 9.26
C SER A 92 10.71 -7.44 8.35
N LYS A 93 10.48 -8.64 7.79
CA LYS A 93 9.32 -8.95 6.95
C LYS A 93 8.38 -9.89 7.69
N ARG A 94 7.09 -9.53 7.78
CA ARG A 94 6.05 -10.37 8.38
C ARG A 94 4.80 -10.39 7.50
N GLU A 95 4.45 -11.56 6.97
CA GLU A 95 3.15 -11.74 6.31
C GLU A 95 2.02 -11.48 7.33
N ILE A 96 1.08 -10.60 6.97
CA ILE A 96 -0.04 -10.19 7.84
C ILE A 96 -1.40 -10.54 7.22
N PHE A 97 -1.50 -10.60 5.89
CA PHE A 97 -2.71 -11.03 5.20
C PHE A 97 -2.40 -11.97 4.03
N ARG A 98 -3.31 -12.90 3.81
CA ARG A 98 -3.45 -13.65 2.57
C ARG A 98 -4.75 -13.27 1.89
N ALA A 99 -4.74 -13.25 0.57
CA ALA A 99 -5.90 -12.92 -0.22
C ALA A 99 -6.20 -14.00 -1.25
N TYR A 100 -7.49 -14.22 -1.52
CA TYR A 100 -7.97 -15.15 -2.53
C TYR A 100 -9.24 -14.60 -3.18
N VAL A 101 -9.53 -15.04 -4.40
CA VAL A 101 -10.77 -14.70 -5.10
C VAL A 101 -11.81 -15.76 -4.76
N ASP A 102 -12.94 -15.36 -4.19
CA ASP A 102 -14.07 -16.27 -3.94
C ASP A 102 -14.82 -16.58 -5.26
N PRO A 103 -15.70 -17.61 -5.28
CA PRO A 103 -16.46 -17.95 -6.49
C PRO A 103 -17.34 -16.81 -7.02
N ALA A 104 -17.70 -15.83 -6.19
CA ALA A 104 -18.45 -14.64 -6.63
C ALA A 104 -17.55 -13.58 -7.30
N GLY A 105 -16.22 -13.81 -7.37
CA GLY A 105 -15.24 -12.86 -7.91
C GLY A 105 -14.84 -11.76 -6.92
N SER A 106 -15.18 -11.91 -5.64
CA SER A 106 -14.76 -10.98 -4.60
C SER A 106 -13.42 -11.39 -4.01
N VAL A 107 -12.53 -10.43 -3.81
CA VAL A 107 -11.24 -10.68 -3.14
C VAL A 107 -11.47 -10.65 -1.63
N ARG A 108 -11.23 -11.79 -0.99
CA ARG A 108 -11.30 -11.98 0.46
C ARG A 108 -9.90 -11.91 1.04
N PHE A 109 -9.82 -11.46 2.29
CA PHE A 109 -8.59 -11.34 3.04
C PHE A 109 -8.71 -12.15 4.32
N GLU A 110 -7.72 -13.00 4.56
CA GLU A 110 -7.53 -13.74 5.79
C GLU A 110 -6.31 -13.18 6.51
N ARG A 111 -6.47 -12.88 7.80
CA ARG A 111 -5.34 -12.47 8.63
C ARG A 111 -4.49 -13.68 8.95
N VAL A 112 -3.19 -13.57 8.76
CA VAL A 112 -2.25 -14.63 9.17
C VAL A 112 -2.09 -14.54 10.68
N VAL A 113 -2.59 -15.56 11.40
CA VAL A 113 -2.35 -15.72 12.83
C VAL A 113 -0.97 -16.35 12.96
N LYS A 114 -0.04 -15.64 13.61
CA LYS A 114 1.25 -16.18 14.04
C LYS A 114 1.09 -16.88 15.39
#